data_AF-A0A845D0L4-F1
#
_entry.id   AF-A0A845D0L4-F1
#
_cell.length_a   1.000
_cell.length_b   1.000
_cell.length_c   1.000
_cell.angle_alpha   90.00
_cell.angle_beta   90.00
_cell.angle_gamma   90.00
#
_symmetry.space_group_name_H-M   'P 1'
#
loop_
_entity.id
_entity.type
_entity.pdbx_description
1 polymer ?
#
loop_
_entity_poly.entity_id
_entity_poly.type
_entity_poly.pdbx_seq_one_letter_code
_entity_poly.pdbx_strand_id
1 'polypeptide(L)'
;MLDKTIHIRQTEKTLEEMKEEMEGGMKCYLNCSGSLPLKNNPLRFAVCRQNGLSSNSWRVWVERAGDVYIVCRDRFSGLKISLHRSGKCHAAIDNQSLSGGDRYMGKWEYPLVDETKGVLPFKLIFPNTSLYLNQESRDSLPKIWDKNQVYVEAPESPFGTVLYFIIADESIVRADLKESLSYPLAIMPAWPGTRLWVIVSHVYEGGMLRALWDCMGKALEEMNDKTVKKLDLKEEAQVFLIALRGWTDDGGPYLMPFPIEIGKTST
;
A
#
# COMPACT_ATOMS: atom_id res chain seq x y z
N MET A 1 -31.69 19.42 -17.87
CA MET A 1 -30.61 18.47 -18.25
C MET A 1 -29.37 19.31 -18.51
N LEU A 2 -28.43 19.31 -17.58
CA LEU A 2 -27.17 20.06 -17.68
C LEU A 2 -26.08 19.06 -18.05
N ASP A 3 -25.58 19.20 -19.27
CA ASP A 3 -24.42 18.49 -19.78
C ASP A 3 -23.17 19.06 -19.09
N LYS A 4 -22.49 18.24 -18.27
CA LYS A 4 -21.29 18.64 -17.54
C LYS A 4 -20.11 17.80 -18.04
N THR A 5 -19.56 18.22 -19.18
CA THR A 5 -18.27 17.72 -19.66
C THR A 5 -17.15 18.43 -18.90
N ILE A 6 -16.45 17.71 -18.03
CA ILE A 6 -15.25 18.18 -17.34
C ILE A 6 -14.05 17.96 -18.27
N HIS A 7 -13.53 19.03 -18.86
CA HIS A 7 -12.23 18.97 -19.55
C HIS A 7 -11.10 19.07 -18.54
N ILE A 8 -10.55 17.90 -18.16
CA ILE A 8 -9.25 17.84 -17.47
C ILE A 8 -8.18 18.03 -18.54
N ARG A 9 -7.52 19.19 -18.56
CA ARG A 9 -6.26 19.34 -19.32
C ARG A 9 -5.19 18.50 -18.62
N GLN A 10 -4.92 17.31 -19.15
CA GLN A 10 -3.66 16.63 -18.92
C GLN A 10 -2.57 17.44 -19.62
N THR A 11 -1.56 17.89 -18.89
CA THR A 11 -0.26 18.21 -19.49
C THR A 11 0.38 16.89 -19.89
N GLU A 12 0.24 16.51 -21.15
CA GLU A 12 0.92 15.35 -21.74
C GLU A 12 2.42 15.64 -21.80
N LYS A 13 3.15 15.30 -20.73
CA LYS A 13 4.55 14.92 -20.89
C LYS A 13 4.54 13.59 -21.62
N THR A 14 5.35 13.47 -22.67
CA THR A 14 5.45 12.21 -23.41
C THR A 14 6.07 11.14 -22.52
N LEU A 15 5.67 9.88 -22.72
CA LEU A 15 6.18 8.73 -21.95
C LEU A 15 7.72 8.65 -22.02
N GLU A 16 8.30 9.09 -23.13
CA GLU A 16 9.75 9.19 -23.40
C GLU A 16 10.44 10.27 -22.57
N GLU A 17 9.86 11.46 -22.40
CA GLU A 17 10.41 12.51 -21.52
C GLU A 17 10.42 12.07 -20.05
N MET A 18 9.40 11.31 -19.63
CA MET A 18 9.36 10.73 -18.29
C MET A 18 10.42 9.63 -18.11
N LYS A 19 10.71 8.84 -19.15
CA LYS A 19 11.77 7.81 -19.11
C LYS A 19 13.17 8.43 -19.03
N GLU A 20 13.46 9.48 -19.81
CA GLU A 20 14.77 10.15 -19.80
C GLU A 20 15.08 10.81 -18.44
N GLU A 21 14.08 11.41 -17.78
CA GLU A 21 14.22 11.94 -16.42
C GLU A 21 14.44 10.83 -15.37
N MET A 22 13.83 9.65 -15.56
CA MET A 22 14.04 8.49 -14.69
C MET A 22 15.40 7.81 -14.89
N GLU A 23 16.04 7.94 -16.05
CA GLU A 23 17.33 7.31 -16.37
C GLU A 23 18.54 8.07 -15.79
N GLY A 24 18.39 9.34 -15.40
CA GLY A 24 19.48 10.20 -14.92
C GLY A 24 19.76 10.22 -13.41
N GLY A 25 18.95 9.55 -12.58
CA GLY A 25 18.90 9.82 -11.14
C GLY A 25 18.82 8.60 -10.22
N MET A 26 19.99 8.08 -9.85
CA MET A 26 20.28 7.37 -8.59
C MET A 26 19.75 5.94 -8.38
N LYS A 27 20.49 5.25 -7.50
CA LYS A 27 20.55 3.79 -7.34
C LYS A 27 19.43 3.30 -6.45
N CYS A 28 18.55 2.48 -7.01
CA CYS A 28 17.78 1.50 -6.28
C CYS A 28 18.72 0.83 -5.26
N TYR A 29 18.47 0.97 -3.95
CA TYR A 29 19.21 0.23 -2.92
C TYR A 29 18.74 -1.22 -2.96
N LEU A 30 19.18 -1.89 -4.02
CA LEU A 30 19.13 -3.33 -4.15
C LEU A 30 19.77 -3.90 -2.88
N ASN A 31 19.17 -4.95 -2.34
CA ASN A 31 19.76 -5.73 -1.27
C ASN A 31 21.24 -6.09 -1.58
N CYS A 32 21.97 -6.64 -0.60
CA CYS A 32 23.38 -7.00 -0.78
C CYS A 32 23.67 -7.98 -1.97
N SER A 33 22.64 -8.55 -2.62
CA SER A 33 22.76 -9.38 -3.83
C SER A 33 22.46 -8.66 -5.16
N GLY A 34 22.12 -7.37 -5.13
CA GLY A 34 22.04 -6.53 -6.33
C GLY A 34 20.97 -6.93 -7.36
N SER A 35 20.00 -7.78 -7.03
CA SER A 35 19.11 -8.37 -8.04
C SER A 35 17.65 -8.42 -7.59
N LEU A 36 16.78 -7.89 -8.45
CA LEU A 36 15.33 -8.06 -8.38
C LEU A 36 14.90 -9.16 -9.38
N PRO A 37 13.77 -9.84 -9.12
CA PRO A 37 12.95 -9.75 -7.91
C PRO A 37 13.55 -10.53 -6.73
N LEU A 38 13.27 -10.05 -5.53
CA LEU A 38 13.64 -10.72 -4.29
C LEU A 38 12.85 -12.01 -4.10
N LYS A 39 13.52 -13.10 -3.72
CA LYS A 39 12.88 -14.42 -3.54
C LYS A 39 12.81 -14.88 -2.08
N ASN A 40 13.46 -14.15 -1.18
CA ASN A 40 13.54 -14.52 0.22
C ASN A 40 12.27 -14.09 0.97
N ASN A 41 11.82 -14.96 1.87
CA ASN A 41 10.70 -14.72 2.79
C ASN A 41 11.29 -14.56 4.21
N PRO A 42 10.97 -13.49 4.98
CA PRO A 42 10.07 -12.39 4.66
C PRO A 42 10.69 -11.31 3.76
N LEU A 43 9.85 -10.66 2.95
CA LEU A 43 10.17 -9.36 2.36
C LEU A 43 10.02 -8.27 3.42
N ARG A 44 10.99 -7.37 3.50
CA ARG A 44 10.91 -6.16 4.33
C ARG A 44 11.20 -4.96 3.45
N PHE A 45 10.32 -3.97 3.45
CA PHE A 45 10.49 -2.79 2.59
C PHE A 45 9.94 -1.51 3.21
N ALA A 46 10.49 -0.37 2.80
CA ALA A 46 9.98 0.96 3.08
C ALA A 46 10.10 1.79 1.80
N VAL A 47 9.21 2.74 1.61
CA VAL A 47 9.26 3.67 0.47
C VAL A 47 10.01 4.91 0.92
N CYS A 48 10.97 5.42 0.15
CA CYS A 48 11.78 6.57 0.53
C CYS A 48 12.00 7.56 -0.61
N ARG A 49 12.07 8.84 -0.26
CA ARG A 49 12.48 9.92 -1.15
C ARG A 49 13.99 10.10 -1.10
N GLN A 50 14.55 10.72 -2.14
CA GLN A 50 15.96 11.10 -2.19
C GLN A 50 16.38 12.06 -1.06
N ASN A 51 15.44 12.85 -0.52
CA ASN A 51 15.70 13.72 0.63
C ASN A 51 15.80 12.99 1.99
N GLY A 52 15.73 11.66 2.00
CA GLY A 52 15.89 10.82 3.20
C GLY A 52 14.61 10.60 4.02
N LEU A 53 13.48 11.19 3.61
CA LEU A 53 12.16 10.89 4.18
C LEU A 53 11.67 9.52 3.69
N SER A 54 10.96 8.82 4.56
CA SER A 54 10.47 7.48 4.27
C SER A 54 9.08 7.22 4.84
N SER A 55 8.41 6.23 4.28
CA SER A 55 7.25 5.60 4.88
C SER A 55 7.68 4.70 6.04
N ASN A 56 6.68 4.17 6.71
CA ASN A 56 6.90 3.15 7.72
C ASN A 56 7.56 1.87 7.17
N SER A 57 8.17 1.09 8.06
CA SER A 57 8.70 -0.24 7.73
C SER A 57 7.58 -1.27 7.60
N TRP A 58 7.55 -1.95 6.46
CA TRP A 58 6.62 -3.03 6.15
C TRP A 58 7.32 -4.38 6.13
N ARG A 59 6.60 -5.39 6.61
CA ARG A 59 6.99 -6.80 6.51
C ARG A 59 5.90 -7.58 5.80
N VAL A 60 6.28 -8.33 4.78
CA VAL A 60 5.43 -9.24 4.03
C VAL A 60 5.98 -10.65 4.18
N TRP A 61 5.14 -11.60 4.53
CA TRP A 61 5.54 -13.00 4.56
C TRP A 61 4.42 -13.91 4.11
N VAL A 62 4.82 -15.06 3.60
CA VAL A 62 3.90 -16.15 3.28
C VAL A 62 4.10 -17.28 4.28
N GLU A 63 3.02 -17.77 4.88
CA GLU A 63 3.05 -18.94 5.75
C GLU A 63 3.07 -20.24 4.95
N ARG A 64 3.38 -21.37 5.62
CA ARG A 64 3.41 -22.70 4.98
C ARG A 64 2.07 -23.10 4.36
N ALA A 65 0.96 -22.61 4.91
CA ALA A 65 -0.38 -22.85 4.36
C ALA A 65 -0.68 -22.01 3.10
N GLY A 66 0.20 -21.06 2.77
CA GLY A 66 0.07 -20.14 1.64
C GLY A 66 -0.70 -18.85 1.95
N ASP A 67 -1.09 -18.64 3.21
CA ASP A 67 -1.64 -17.36 3.66
C ASP A 67 -0.56 -16.28 3.63
N VAL A 68 -0.92 -15.11 3.13
CA VAL A 68 -0.02 -13.96 3.00
C VAL A 68 -0.37 -12.95 4.08
N TYR A 69 0.65 -12.42 4.74
CA TYR A 69 0.50 -11.40 5.75
C TYR A 69 1.37 -10.19 5.45
N ILE A 70 0.79 -9.01 5.63
CA ILE A 70 1.43 -7.71 5.40
C ILE A 70 1.25 -6.91 6.68
N VAL A 71 2.34 -6.47 7.30
CA VAL A 71 2.31 -5.77 8.59
C VAL A 71 3.16 -4.51 8.55
N CYS A 72 2.61 -3.42 9.11
CA CYS A 72 3.35 -2.20 9.42
C CYS A 72 4.01 -2.35 10.80
N ARG A 73 5.32 -2.10 10.92
CA ARG A 73 6.12 -2.55 12.08
C ARG A 73 6.55 -1.47 13.08
N ASP A 74 6.39 -0.18 12.77
CA ASP A 74 6.91 0.95 13.54
C ASP A 74 5.81 1.77 14.27
N ARG A 75 5.54 3.02 13.86
CA ARG A 75 4.57 3.93 14.50
C ARG A 75 3.13 3.45 14.34
N PHE A 76 2.88 2.52 13.41
CA PHE A 76 1.63 1.76 13.29
C PHE A 76 1.80 0.30 13.71
N SER A 77 2.61 0.04 14.75
CA SER A 77 2.74 -1.31 15.33
C SER A 77 1.35 -1.82 15.72
N GLY A 78 0.78 -2.65 14.88
CA GLY A 78 -0.64 -2.98 14.97
C GLY A 78 -1.23 -3.36 13.64
N LEU A 79 -1.00 -2.58 12.59
CA LEU A 79 -1.71 -2.81 11.35
C LEU A 79 -1.23 -4.09 10.65
N LYS A 80 -2.15 -5.04 10.54
CA LYS A 80 -1.96 -6.34 9.89
C LYS A 80 -3.04 -6.57 8.86
N ILE A 81 -2.60 -6.89 7.65
CA ILE A 81 -3.44 -7.39 6.57
C ILE A 81 -3.16 -8.89 6.43
N SER A 82 -4.23 -9.68 6.38
CA SER A 82 -4.18 -11.12 6.15
C SER A 82 -4.94 -11.43 4.87
N LEU A 83 -4.27 -12.11 3.94
CA LEU A 83 -4.85 -12.59 2.69
C LEU A 83 -4.84 -14.12 2.75
N HIS A 84 -5.98 -14.72 3.07
CA HIS A 84 -6.08 -16.15 3.26
C HIS A 84 -6.30 -16.86 1.93
N ARG A 85 -5.71 -18.05 1.77
CA ARG A 85 -5.91 -18.92 0.61
C ARG A 85 -7.39 -19.15 0.26
N SER A 86 -8.26 -19.11 1.25
CA SER A 86 -9.70 -19.29 1.07
C SER A 86 -10.40 -18.12 0.34
N GLY A 87 -9.67 -17.09 -0.11
CA GLY A 87 -10.26 -15.87 -0.68
C GLY A 87 -10.66 -14.84 0.37
N LYS A 88 -10.61 -15.18 1.66
CA LYS A 88 -11.02 -14.28 2.75
C LYS A 88 -9.86 -13.38 3.13
N CYS A 89 -10.15 -12.10 3.26
CA CYS A 89 -9.17 -11.11 3.65
C CYS A 89 -9.66 -10.24 4.79
N HIS A 90 -8.71 -9.71 5.54
CA HIS A 90 -9.01 -8.68 6.51
C HIS A 90 -7.82 -7.78 6.81
N ALA A 91 -8.14 -6.58 7.27
CA ALA A 91 -7.21 -5.67 7.94
C ALA A 91 -7.60 -5.59 9.42
N ALA A 92 -6.62 -5.61 10.32
CA ALA A 92 -6.81 -5.56 11.76
C ALA A 92 -5.68 -4.79 12.43
N ILE A 93 -5.95 -4.26 13.63
CA ILE A 93 -4.93 -3.69 14.52
C ILE A 93 -4.59 -4.75 15.58
N ASP A 94 -3.30 -5.08 15.70
CA ASP A 94 -2.76 -6.07 16.62
C ASP A 94 -2.83 -5.57 18.07
N ASN A 95 -3.14 -6.48 18.99
CA ASN A 95 -3.12 -6.30 20.46
C ASN A 95 -3.98 -5.20 21.10
N GLN A 96 -4.84 -4.50 20.37
CA GLN A 96 -5.88 -3.65 20.96
C GLN A 96 -7.24 -4.03 20.41
N SER A 97 -8.08 -4.69 21.22
CA SER A 97 -9.52 -4.53 21.00
C SER A 97 -9.78 -3.03 21.12
N LEU A 98 -10.33 -2.40 20.09
CA LEU A 98 -10.78 -1.00 20.15
C LEU A 98 -11.84 -0.92 21.26
N SER A 99 -11.42 -0.64 22.49
CA SER A 99 -12.26 -0.50 23.69
C SER A 99 -13.50 -1.43 23.72
N GLY A 100 -13.23 -2.75 23.70
CA GLY A 100 -14.25 -3.80 23.78
C GLY A 100 -14.92 -4.24 22.47
N GLY A 101 -14.44 -3.76 21.31
CA GLY A 101 -14.98 -4.08 19.98
C GLY A 101 -14.19 -5.10 19.17
N ASP A 102 -14.71 -5.43 17.98
CA ASP A 102 -14.04 -6.25 16.97
C ASP A 102 -12.70 -5.60 16.56
N ARG A 103 -11.62 -6.38 16.54
CA ARG A 103 -10.26 -5.93 16.15
C ARG A 103 -10.12 -5.73 14.65
N TYR A 104 -11.05 -6.26 13.87
CA TYR A 104 -11.03 -6.16 12.42
C TYR A 104 -11.47 -4.76 12.01
N MET A 105 -10.57 -4.08 11.30
CA MET A 105 -10.90 -2.86 10.59
C MET A 105 -11.85 -3.24 9.46
N GLY A 106 -11.37 -4.03 8.49
CA GLY A 106 -12.15 -4.41 7.31
C GLY A 106 -12.06 -5.90 7.05
N LYS A 107 -13.11 -6.47 6.47
CA LYS A 107 -13.15 -7.82 5.91
C LYS A 107 -13.63 -7.72 4.47
N TRP A 108 -12.99 -8.44 3.57
CA TRP A 108 -13.40 -8.53 2.16
C TRP A 108 -13.07 -9.91 1.63
N GLU A 109 -13.58 -10.21 0.45
CA GLU A 109 -13.25 -11.43 -0.27
C GLU A 109 -12.72 -11.04 -1.65
N TYR A 110 -11.77 -11.82 -2.18
CA TYR A 110 -11.38 -11.76 -3.58
C TYR A 110 -11.83 -13.06 -4.26
N PRO A 111 -12.14 -13.02 -5.57
CA PRO A 111 -12.54 -14.24 -6.28
C PRO A 111 -11.47 -15.31 -6.11
N LEU A 112 -11.89 -16.54 -5.79
CA LEU A 112 -10.97 -17.67 -5.79
C LEU A 112 -10.26 -17.71 -7.14
N VAL A 113 -8.96 -17.94 -7.09
CA VAL A 113 -8.11 -17.92 -8.28
C VAL A 113 -8.58 -18.98 -9.24
N ASP A 114 -9.16 -18.52 -10.34
CA ASP A 114 -9.17 -19.28 -11.58
C ASP A 114 -7.69 -19.51 -11.93
N GLU A 115 -7.27 -20.77 -12.02
CA GLU A 115 -5.86 -21.15 -12.28
C GLU A 115 -5.31 -20.49 -13.55
N THR A 116 -6.18 -19.94 -14.41
CA THR A 116 -5.83 -19.21 -15.63
C THR A 116 -5.66 -17.69 -15.45
N LYS A 117 -5.95 -17.11 -14.28
CA LYS A 117 -5.94 -15.65 -14.03
C LYS A 117 -5.25 -15.30 -12.72
N GLY A 118 -4.50 -14.20 -12.74
CA GLY A 118 -3.98 -13.60 -11.51
C GLY A 118 -5.09 -12.89 -10.73
N VAL A 119 -4.92 -12.75 -9.42
CA VAL A 119 -5.78 -11.92 -8.56
C VAL A 119 -4.99 -10.82 -7.89
N LEU A 120 -5.60 -9.64 -7.78
CA LEU A 120 -5.09 -8.49 -7.01
C LEU A 120 -5.89 -8.37 -5.70
N PRO A 121 -5.55 -9.13 -4.65
CA PRO A 121 -6.27 -9.07 -3.38
C PRO A 121 -6.08 -7.77 -2.61
N PHE A 122 -4.99 -7.03 -2.85
CA PHE A 122 -4.64 -5.84 -2.07
C PHE A 122 -3.56 -4.98 -2.73
N LYS A 123 -3.56 -3.67 -2.45
CA LYS A 123 -2.46 -2.75 -2.76
C LYS A 123 -2.14 -1.78 -1.62
N LEU A 124 -0.88 -1.39 -1.50
CA LEU A 124 -0.44 -0.30 -0.63
C LEU A 124 -0.11 0.92 -1.47
N ILE A 125 -0.52 2.09 -1.00
CA ILE A 125 -0.36 3.34 -1.72
C ILE A 125 0.41 4.33 -0.84
N PHE A 126 1.46 4.91 -1.40
CA PHE A 126 2.38 5.83 -0.73
C PHE A 126 2.51 7.12 -1.52
N PRO A 127 1.66 8.13 -1.25
CA PRO A 127 1.92 9.48 -1.72
C PRO A 127 3.22 9.99 -1.13
N ASN A 128 3.94 10.84 -1.86
CA ASN A 128 5.12 11.55 -1.42
C ASN A 128 4.87 12.37 -0.14
N THR A 129 3.65 12.88 0.03
CA THR A 129 3.22 13.60 1.23
C THR A 129 3.05 12.69 2.45
N SER A 130 2.94 11.37 2.26
CA SER A 130 2.88 10.36 3.32
C SER A 130 4.26 9.85 3.77
N LEU A 131 5.34 10.36 3.18
CA LEU A 131 6.72 9.99 3.52
C LEU A 131 7.27 11.00 4.52
N TYR A 132 7.32 10.63 5.79
CA TYR A 132 7.57 11.57 6.90
C TYR A 132 8.67 11.12 7.87
N LEU A 133 9.12 9.86 7.83
CA LEU A 133 10.16 9.37 8.72
C LEU A 133 11.54 9.79 8.21
N ASN A 134 12.21 10.66 8.96
CA ASN A 134 13.61 11.01 8.73
C ASN A 134 14.56 9.87 9.19
N GLN A 135 15.84 9.97 8.82
CA GLN A 135 16.87 8.97 9.16
C GLN A 135 17.00 8.79 10.68
N GLU A 136 17.05 9.88 11.46
CA GLU A 136 17.16 9.84 12.92
C GLU A 136 16.02 9.03 13.57
N SER A 137 14.78 9.23 13.11
CA SER A 137 13.62 8.47 13.59
C SER A 137 13.76 6.97 13.31
N ARG A 138 14.35 6.59 12.16
CA ARG A 138 14.60 5.19 11.80
C ARG A 138 15.70 4.59 12.67
N ASP A 139 16.80 5.30 12.85
CA ASP A 139 17.95 4.87 13.63
C ASP A 139 17.62 4.70 15.12
N SER A 140 16.64 5.47 15.62
CA SER A 140 16.10 5.31 16.98
C SER A 140 15.30 4.01 17.19
N LEU A 141 14.97 3.27 16.12
CA LEU A 141 14.15 2.05 16.14
C LEU A 141 14.89 0.83 15.55
N PRO A 142 16.10 0.48 16.02
CA PRO A 142 16.97 -0.52 15.37
C PRO A 142 16.41 -1.95 15.41
N LYS A 143 15.49 -2.24 16.32
CA LYS A 143 14.80 -3.56 16.39
C LYS A 143 13.76 -3.75 15.28
N ILE A 144 13.32 -2.65 14.67
CA ILE A 144 12.24 -2.62 13.68
C ILE A 144 12.84 -2.55 12.28
N TRP A 145 13.85 -1.69 12.11
CA TRP A 145 14.57 -1.48 10.87
C TRP A 145 15.71 -2.51 10.75
N ASP A 146 15.40 -3.63 10.09
CA ASP A 146 16.33 -4.74 9.84
C ASP A 146 17.40 -4.34 8.81
N LYS A 147 18.61 -4.89 8.92
CA LYS A 147 19.67 -4.73 7.89
C LYS A 147 19.26 -5.26 6.51
N ASN A 148 18.27 -6.14 6.45
CA ASN A 148 17.71 -6.70 5.22
C ASN A 148 16.50 -5.89 4.70
N GLN A 149 16.24 -4.72 5.26
CA GLN A 149 15.22 -3.80 4.78
C GLN A 149 15.58 -3.31 3.37
N VAL A 150 14.62 -3.39 2.46
CA VAL A 150 14.75 -2.87 1.10
C VAL A 150 14.12 -1.49 1.04
N TYR A 151 14.79 -0.56 0.37
CA TYR A 151 14.29 0.79 0.18
C TYR A 151 13.77 0.93 -1.25
N VAL A 152 12.46 1.14 -1.37
CA VAL A 152 11.78 1.42 -2.63
C VAL A 152 11.82 2.91 -2.86
N GLU A 153 12.44 3.35 -3.93
CA GLU A 153 12.50 4.78 -4.24
C GLU A 153 11.11 5.30 -4.63
N ALA A 154 10.73 6.43 -4.03
CA ALA A 154 9.56 7.18 -4.42
C ALA A 154 9.90 8.08 -5.60
N PRO A 155 9.00 8.20 -6.59
CA PRO A 155 9.21 9.09 -7.73
C PRO A 155 9.13 10.55 -7.25
N GLU A 156 9.56 11.50 -8.09
CA GLU A 156 9.32 12.91 -7.79
C GLU A 156 7.83 13.26 -7.82
N SER A 157 7.47 14.33 -7.12
CA SER A 157 6.12 14.91 -7.23
C SER A 157 5.88 15.33 -8.68
N PRO A 158 4.68 15.11 -9.25
CA PRO A 158 3.42 14.78 -8.57
C PRO A 158 3.06 13.29 -8.61
N PHE A 159 4.03 12.38 -8.61
CA PHE A 159 3.79 10.93 -8.62
C PHE A 159 3.96 10.33 -7.23
N GLY A 160 3.28 9.22 -6.96
CA GLY A 160 3.36 8.43 -5.74
C GLY A 160 3.66 6.96 -6.06
N THR A 161 4.01 6.20 -5.04
CA THR A 161 4.37 4.78 -5.19
C THR A 161 3.20 3.89 -4.82
N VAL A 162 2.92 2.89 -5.66
CA VAL A 162 1.93 1.84 -5.38
C VAL A 162 2.63 0.49 -5.36
N LEU A 163 2.37 -0.30 -4.32
CA LEU A 163 2.77 -1.70 -4.25
C LEU A 163 1.55 -2.60 -4.42
N TYR A 164 1.52 -3.34 -5.51
CA TYR A 164 0.51 -4.34 -5.81
C TYR A 164 0.92 -5.68 -5.26
N PHE A 165 0.00 -6.35 -4.58
CA PHE A 165 0.18 -7.71 -4.07
C PHE A 165 -0.67 -8.64 -4.93
N ILE A 166 -0.06 -9.22 -5.96
CA ILE A 166 -0.75 -10.04 -6.95
C ILE A 166 -0.45 -11.51 -6.66
N ILE A 167 -1.47 -12.36 -6.67
CA ILE A 167 -1.29 -13.81 -6.56
C ILE A 167 -1.64 -14.44 -7.90
N ALA A 168 -0.63 -15.04 -8.54
CA ALA A 168 -0.75 -15.53 -9.91
C ALA A 168 0.25 -16.66 -10.18
N ASP A 169 -0.04 -17.46 -11.20
CA ASP A 169 0.97 -18.31 -11.84
C ASP A 169 2.07 -17.47 -12.49
N GLU A 170 3.27 -18.04 -12.61
CA GLU A 170 4.43 -17.32 -13.15
C GLU A 170 4.31 -16.96 -14.64
N SER A 171 3.52 -17.70 -15.41
CA SER A 171 3.29 -17.43 -16.83
C SER A 171 2.49 -16.16 -17.09
N ILE A 172 1.61 -15.77 -16.16
CA ILE A 172 0.65 -14.67 -16.32
C ILE A 172 1.35 -13.30 -16.23
N VAL A 173 2.16 -13.08 -15.19
CA VAL A 173 2.68 -11.74 -14.85
C VAL A 173 3.76 -11.25 -15.83
N ARG A 174 4.44 -12.16 -16.54
CA ARG A 174 5.53 -11.79 -17.46
C ARG A 174 5.06 -11.08 -18.73
N ALA A 175 3.79 -11.21 -19.10
CA ALA A 175 3.24 -10.57 -20.29
C ALA A 175 3.00 -9.06 -20.08
N ASP A 176 2.39 -8.69 -18.95
CA ASP A 176 1.89 -7.33 -18.71
C ASP A 176 2.95 -6.33 -18.22
N LEU A 177 4.03 -6.81 -17.60
CA LEU A 177 5.07 -5.93 -17.06
C LEU A 177 5.89 -5.20 -18.13
N LYS A 178 5.89 -5.66 -19.38
CA LYS A 178 6.74 -5.10 -20.45
C LYS A 178 6.34 -3.69 -20.90
N GLU A 179 5.10 -3.28 -20.62
CA GLU A 179 4.54 -2.02 -21.14
C GLU A 179 4.31 -0.97 -20.04
N SER A 180 4.69 -1.25 -18.79
CA SER A 180 4.41 -0.38 -17.64
C SER A 180 5.68 0.14 -16.98
N LEU A 181 5.60 1.30 -16.31
CA LEU A 181 6.63 1.83 -15.38
C LEU A 181 6.71 1.01 -14.07
N SER A 182 6.38 -0.28 -14.14
CA SER A 182 6.27 -1.16 -12.98
C SER A 182 7.35 -2.22 -13.00
N TYR A 183 7.84 -2.61 -11.83
CA TYR A 183 8.88 -3.64 -11.70
C TYR A 183 8.59 -4.60 -10.55
N PRO A 184 9.00 -5.87 -10.66
CA PRO A 184 8.78 -6.86 -9.62
C PRO A 184 9.80 -6.66 -8.49
N LEU A 185 9.34 -6.18 -7.34
CA LEU A 185 10.15 -6.06 -6.13
C LEU A 185 10.44 -7.43 -5.52
N ALA A 186 9.43 -8.29 -5.44
CA ALA A 186 9.58 -9.62 -4.88
C ALA A 186 8.66 -10.65 -5.53
N ILE A 187 9.12 -11.91 -5.51
CA ILE A 187 8.34 -13.07 -5.91
C ILE A 187 8.54 -14.15 -4.83
N MET A 188 7.47 -14.49 -4.12
CA MET A 188 7.50 -15.51 -3.06
C MET A 188 6.50 -16.64 -3.37
N PRO A 189 6.78 -17.90 -3.00
CA PRO A 189 5.80 -18.98 -3.12
C PRO A 189 4.53 -18.64 -2.33
N ALA A 190 3.34 -18.83 -2.92
CA ALA A 190 2.04 -18.61 -2.27
C ALA A 190 1.29 -19.94 -2.09
N TRP A 191 0.32 -20.23 -2.96
CA TRP A 191 -0.40 -21.52 -2.99
C TRP A 191 0.26 -22.49 -3.96
N PRO A 192 -0.15 -23.78 -3.99
CA PRO A 192 0.33 -24.71 -5.02
C PRO A 192 0.15 -24.11 -6.43
N GLY A 193 1.23 -24.07 -7.21
CA GLY A 193 1.22 -23.51 -8.56
C GLY A 193 1.17 -21.98 -8.66
N THR A 194 1.14 -21.24 -7.56
CA THR A 194 1.05 -19.77 -7.59
C THR A 194 2.16 -19.11 -6.78
N ARG A 195 2.39 -17.83 -7.09
CA ARG A 195 3.36 -16.99 -6.40
C ARG A 195 2.70 -15.68 -5.99
N LEU A 196 3.14 -15.13 -4.86
CA LEU A 196 2.90 -13.73 -4.52
C LEU A 196 3.93 -12.89 -5.27
N TRP A 197 3.44 -12.05 -6.16
CA TRP A 197 4.17 -11.01 -6.85
C TRP A 197 3.94 -9.69 -6.12
N VAL A 198 5.03 -9.06 -5.71
CA VAL A 198 5.01 -7.69 -5.19
C VAL A 198 5.52 -6.79 -6.29
N ILE A 199 4.62 -6.07 -6.94
CA ILE A 199 4.94 -5.17 -8.06
C ILE A 199 4.92 -3.74 -7.56
N VAL A 200 5.99 -3.00 -7.80
CA VAL A 200 6.05 -1.56 -7.56
C VAL A 200 5.66 -0.85 -8.85
N SER A 201 4.84 0.19 -8.74
CA SER A 201 4.51 1.11 -9.83
C SER A 201 4.49 2.55 -9.32
N HIS A 202 4.55 3.49 -10.25
CA HIS A 202 4.48 4.91 -9.98
C HIS A 202 3.25 5.50 -10.67
N VAL A 203 2.39 6.17 -9.90
CA VAL A 203 1.11 6.68 -10.38
C VAL A 203 0.97 8.16 -10.07
N TYR A 204 0.27 8.89 -10.92
CA TYR A 204 0.03 10.32 -10.72
C TYR A 204 -0.83 10.56 -9.46
N GLU A 205 -0.35 11.38 -8.53
CA GLU A 205 -1.00 11.62 -7.24
C GLU A 205 -2.25 12.45 -7.33
N GLY A 206 -2.37 13.36 -8.28
CA GLY A 206 -3.51 14.28 -8.33
C GLY A 206 -4.85 13.57 -8.45
N GLY A 207 -4.91 12.47 -9.24
CA GLY A 207 -6.10 11.62 -9.33
C GLY A 207 -6.35 10.82 -8.06
N MET A 208 -5.28 10.31 -7.45
CA MET A 208 -5.32 9.52 -6.23
C MET A 208 -5.77 10.32 -5.01
N LEU A 209 -5.21 11.51 -4.80
CA LEU A 209 -5.59 12.42 -3.71
C LEU A 209 -7.05 12.87 -3.84
N ARG A 210 -7.53 13.10 -5.06
CA ARG A 210 -8.94 13.38 -5.30
C ARG A 210 -9.82 12.18 -4.96
N ALA A 211 -9.49 10.99 -5.46
CA ALA A 211 -10.25 9.78 -5.16
C ALA A 211 -10.31 9.48 -3.65
N LEU A 212 -9.20 9.70 -2.93
CA LEU A 212 -9.15 9.61 -1.48
C LEU A 212 -10.07 10.63 -0.81
N TRP A 213 -9.99 11.89 -1.23
CA TRP A 213 -10.83 12.95 -0.69
C TRP A 213 -12.31 12.64 -0.89
N ASP A 214 -12.69 12.14 -2.07
CA ASP A 214 -14.06 11.73 -2.38
C ASP A 214 -14.50 10.54 -1.52
N CYS A 215 -13.61 9.56 -1.31
CA CYS A 215 -13.86 8.43 -0.40
C CYS A 215 -14.04 8.89 1.05
N MET A 216 -13.19 9.80 1.52
CA MET A 216 -13.30 10.41 2.86
C MET A 216 -14.57 11.25 3.00
N GLY A 217 -14.99 11.97 1.96
CA GLY A 217 -16.25 12.72 1.96
C GLY A 217 -17.44 11.79 2.19
N LYS A 218 -17.55 10.73 1.37
CA LYS A 218 -18.60 9.71 1.53
C LYS A 218 -18.56 9.03 2.90
N ALA A 219 -17.35 8.78 3.40
CA ALA A 219 -17.12 8.25 4.75
C ALA A 219 -17.81 9.09 5.82
N LEU A 220 -17.49 10.39 5.80
CA LEU A 220 -17.95 11.36 6.77
C LEU A 220 -19.46 11.56 6.66
N GLU A 221 -20.01 11.54 5.44
CA GLU A 221 -21.46 11.56 5.19
C GLU A 221 -22.16 10.35 5.83
N GLU A 222 -21.68 9.13 5.58
CA GLU A 222 -22.24 7.90 6.17
C GLU A 222 -22.17 7.89 7.71
N MET A 223 -21.17 8.54 8.30
CA MET A 223 -21.04 8.71 9.75
C MET A 223 -21.97 9.80 10.29
N ASN A 224 -22.10 10.94 9.59
CA ASN A 224 -22.95 12.05 10.01
C ASN A 224 -24.45 11.70 10.00
N ASP A 225 -24.90 10.88 9.04
CA ASP A 225 -26.27 10.34 9.04
C ASP A 225 -26.58 9.48 10.28
N LYS A 226 -25.54 9.02 10.99
CA LYS A 226 -25.65 8.24 12.23
C LYS A 226 -25.46 9.10 13.48
N THR A 227 -26.01 10.32 13.52
CA THR A 227 -26.15 11.17 14.73
C THR A 227 -25.00 11.05 15.75
N VAL A 228 -23.77 11.33 15.32
CA VAL A 228 -22.58 11.20 16.15
C VAL A 228 -22.42 12.42 17.07
N LYS A 229 -22.56 12.19 18.38
CA LYS A 229 -22.10 13.13 19.42
C LYS A 229 -20.64 12.80 19.73
N LYS A 230 -19.73 13.75 19.43
CA LYS A 230 -18.27 13.73 19.71
C LYS A 230 -17.54 12.48 19.19
N LEU A 231 -16.69 12.68 18.18
CA LEU A 231 -15.78 11.66 17.67
C LEU A 231 -14.89 11.10 18.79
N ASP A 232 -15.19 9.89 19.23
CA ASP A 232 -14.31 9.03 20.05
C ASP A 232 -13.26 8.39 19.11
N LEU A 233 -12.14 7.90 19.65
CA LEU A 233 -11.06 7.20 18.93
C LEU A 233 -11.57 6.05 18.03
N LYS A 234 -12.77 5.50 18.33
CA LYS A 234 -13.49 4.53 17.50
C LYS A 234 -13.85 5.07 16.10
N GLU A 235 -14.07 6.36 15.98
CA GLU A 235 -14.52 7.00 14.74
C GLU A 235 -13.36 7.52 13.89
N GLU A 236 -12.22 7.91 14.50
CA GLU A 236 -10.96 8.12 13.77
C GLU A 236 -10.47 6.82 13.11
N ALA A 237 -10.63 5.68 13.81
CA ALA A 237 -10.40 4.36 13.25
C ALA A 237 -11.38 4.02 12.11
N GLN A 238 -12.63 4.55 12.13
CA GLN A 238 -13.62 4.42 11.05
C GLN A 238 -13.28 5.28 9.83
N VAL A 239 -12.79 6.51 10.01
CA VAL A 239 -12.28 7.36 8.90
C VAL A 239 -11.08 6.69 8.23
N PHE A 240 -10.17 6.11 9.01
CA PHE A 240 -9.06 5.30 8.49
C PHE A 240 -9.54 4.02 7.76
N LEU A 241 -10.64 3.44 8.25
CA LEU A 241 -11.34 2.30 7.66
C LEU A 241 -11.99 2.61 6.32
N ILE A 242 -12.46 3.83 6.12
CA ILE A 242 -13.12 4.22 4.88
C ILE A 242 -12.07 4.67 3.85
N ALA A 243 -10.94 5.24 4.30
CA ALA A 243 -9.74 5.37 3.48
C ALA A 243 -9.16 4.00 3.04
N LEU A 244 -9.46 2.93 3.79
CA LEU A 244 -9.14 1.53 3.48
C LEU A 244 -10.15 0.84 2.53
N ARG A 245 -11.34 1.43 2.35
CA ARG A 245 -12.44 0.88 1.53
C ARG A 245 -12.59 1.56 0.17
N GLY A 246 -11.68 2.46 -0.20
CA GLY A 246 -11.71 3.03 -1.53
C GLY A 246 -11.57 1.92 -2.56
N TRP A 247 -12.65 1.65 -3.27
CA TRP A 247 -12.57 1.02 -4.58
C TRP A 247 -11.99 2.10 -5.49
N THR A 248 -10.72 1.98 -5.85
CA THR A 248 -10.23 2.68 -7.04
C THR A 248 -11.01 2.18 -8.27
N ASP A 249 -10.98 2.92 -9.37
CA ASP A 249 -11.71 2.56 -10.61
C ASP A 249 -11.34 1.15 -11.16
N ASP A 250 -10.22 0.57 -10.69
CA ASP A 250 -9.74 -0.79 -10.99
C ASP A 250 -10.28 -1.89 -10.03
N GLY A 251 -11.12 -1.54 -9.04
CA GLY A 251 -11.89 -2.48 -8.21
C GLY A 251 -11.15 -3.21 -7.09
N GLY A 252 -9.90 -2.84 -6.77
CA GLY A 252 -9.11 -3.48 -5.70
C GLY A 252 -9.09 -2.71 -4.38
N PRO A 253 -9.07 -3.38 -3.21
CA PRO A 253 -8.91 -2.70 -1.92
C PRO A 253 -7.49 -2.18 -1.76
N TYR A 254 -7.37 -0.98 -1.22
CA TYR A 254 -6.07 -0.36 -0.95
C TYR A 254 -5.94 0.15 0.48
N LEU A 255 -4.70 0.39 0.90
CA LEU A 255 -4.40 1.11 2.14
C LEU A 255 -3.38 2.21 1.88
N MET A 256 -3.63 3.36 2.51
CA MET A 256 -2.70 4.47 2.58
C MET A 256 -2.19 4.65 4.02
N PRO A 257 -0.88 4.49 4.28
CA PRO A 257 -0.32 4.74 5.59
C PRO A 257 -0.07 6.23 5.78
N PHE A 258 -1.04 6.95 6.35
CA PHE A 258 -0.80 8.31 6.82
C PHE A 258 -0.30 8.31 8.26
N PRO A 259 0.64 9.20 8.63
CA PRO A 259 0.91 9.49 10.04
C PRO A 259 -0.33 10.16 10.64
N ILE A 260 -1.07 9.45 11.48
CA ILE A 260 -1.96 10.11 12.43
C ILE A 260 -1.06 10.48 13.60
N GLU A 261 -0.78 11.78 13.77
CA GLU A 261 -0.42 12.27 15.10
C GLU A 261 -1.68 12.13 15.96
N ILE A 262 -1.87 10.97 16.58
CA ILE A 262 -2.88 10.81 17.63
C ILE A 262 -2.39 11.73 18.74
N GLY A 263 -3.00 12.93 18.82
CA GLY A 263 -2.57 13.98 19.71
C GLY A 263 -2.37 13.41 21.10
N LYS A 264 -1.15 13.51 21.63
CA LYS A 264 -0.98 13.49 23.07
C LYS A 264 -1.73 14.73 23.55
N THR A 265 -2.96 14.56 24.00
CA THR A 265 -3.58 15.55 24.87
C THR A 265 -2.65 15.63 26.07
N SER A 266 -1.87 16.71 26.13
CA SER A 266 -1.14 17.10 27.32
C SER A 266 -2.17 17.25 28.43
N THR A 267 -2.25 16.24 29.30
CA THR A 267 -2.90 16.31 30.61
C THR A 267 -2.21 17.36 31.47
#